data_AF-A0A136LQN6-F1
#
_entry.id   AF-A0A136LQN6-F1
#
_cell.length_a   1.000
_cell.length_b   1.000
_cell.length_c   1.000
_cell.angle_alpha   90.00
_cell.angle_beta   90.00
_cell.angle_gamma   90.00
#
_symmetry.space_group_name_H-M   'P 1'
#
loop_
_entity.id
_entity.type
_entity.pdbx_description
1 polymer ?
#
loop_
_entity_poly.entity_id
_entity_poly.type
_entity_poly.pdbx_seq_one_letter_code
_entity_poly.pdbx_strand_id
1 'polypeptide(L)'
;MKPIPKSITLNKNEHFLEIAWNDERVCRYPLSELREACPCVECRGGHQYMGREYDPDNILSLKPKRSYQIEKIDLVGNYALMPTWDDGHHTGIYTWDYLYRLCAPMPVD
;
A
#
# COMPACT_ATOMS: atom_id res chain seq x y z
N MET A 1 -8.37 -13.38 -11.75
CA MET A 1 -8.66 -12.11 -12.44
C MET A 1 -7.58 -11.11 -12.04
N LYS A 2 -7.15 -10.20 -12.91
CA LYS A 2 -6.17 -9.15 -12.53
C LYS A 2 -6.89 -8.07 -11.69
N PRO A 3 -6.34 -7.65 -10.54
CA PRO A 3 -6.96 -6.60 -9.73
C PRO A 3 -6.90 -5.27 -10.45
N ILE A 4 -8.05 -4.62 -10.60
CA ILE A 4 -8.18 -3.30 -11.21
C ILE A 4 -8.96 -2.42 -10.22
N PRO A 5 -8.44 -1.26 -9.82
CA PRO A 5 -9.16 -0.37 -8.92
C PRO A 5 -10.37 0.24 -9.65
N LYS A 6 -11.55 0.15 -9.04
CA LYS A 6 -12.76 0.89 -9.44
C LYS A 6 -12.78 2.30 -8.82
N SER A 7 -12.31 2.42 -7.58
CA SER A 7 -12.15 3.69 -6.88
C SER A 7 -10.96 3.65 -5.93
N ILE A 8 -10.39 4.83 -5.68
CA ILE A 8 -9.25 5.04 -4.78
C ILE A 8 -9.58 6.27 -3.93
N THR A 9 -9.64 6.08 -2.61
CA THR A 9 -10.00 7.14 -1.66
C THR A 9 -8.92 7.27 -0.59
N LEU A 10 -8.32 8.44 -0.46
CA LEU A 10 -7.42 8.75 0.65
C LEU A 10 -8.20 9.47 1.75
N ASN A 11 -8.39 8.81 2.90
CA ASN A 11 -8.96 9.44 4.09
C ASN A 11 -7.84 9.89 5.02
N LYS A 12 -7.47 11.17 4.94
CA LYS A 12 -6.40 11.77 5.78
C LYS A 12 -6.79 11.91 7.25
N ASN A 13 -8.09 12.01 7.55
CA ASN A 13 -8.60 12.16 8.91
C ASN A 13 -8.59 10.83 9.67
N GLU A 14 -8.98 9.75 9.01
CA GLU A 14 -9.00 8.39 9.58
C GLU A 14 -7.72 7.60 9.24
N HIS A 15 -6.75 8.23 8.59
CA HIS A 15 -5.42 7.69 8.31
C HIS A 15 -5.43 6.36 7.54
N PHE A 16 -6.22 6.26 6.47
CA PHE A 16 -6.15 5.13 5.55
C PHE A 16 -6.30 5.50 4.07
N LEU A 17 -5.76 4.64 3.22
CA LEU A 17 -6.09 4.54 1.80
C LEU A 17 -7.11 3.42 1.62
N GLU A 18 -8.20 3.67 0.90
CA GLU A 18 -9.19 2.66 0.54
C GLU A 18 -9.19 2.44 -0.97
N ILE A 19 -9.23 1.18 -1.40
CA ILE A 19 -9.38 0.79 -2.80
C ILE A 19 -10.54 -0.18 -2.92
N ALA A 20 -11.54 0.17 -3.73
CA ALA A 20 -12.55 -0.78 -4.19
C ALA A 20 -12.09 -1.41 -5.50
N TRP A 21 -12.11 -2.74 -5.57
CA TRP A 21 -11.59 -3.52 -6.69
C TRP A 21 -12.71 -3.98 -7.63
N ASN A 22 -12.32 -4.46 -8.81
CA ASN A 22 -13.23 -4.92 -9.85
C ASN A 22 -14.01 -6.20 -9.53
N ASP A 23 -13.65 -6.89 -8.46
CA ASP A 23 -14.31 -8.09 -7.94
C ASP A 23 -15.16 -7.81 -6.69
N GLU A 24 -15.52 -6.54 -6.46
CA GLU A 24 -16.27 -6.05 -5.30
C GLU A 24 -15.51 -6.10 -3.97
N ARG A 25 -14.25 -6.56 -3.95
CA ARG A 25 -13.42 -6.48 -2.74
C ARG A 25 -13.14 -5.02 -2.41
N VAL A 26 -13.27 -4.64 -1.14
CA VAL A 26 -12.85 -3.34 -0.63
C VAL A 26 -11.68 -3.56 0.33
N CYS A 27 -10.61 -2.80 0.12
CA CYS A 27 -9.39 -2.91 0.89
C CYS A 27 -9.03 -1.60 1.53
N ARG A 28 -8.88 -1.59 2.86
CA ARG A 28 -8.36 -0.46 3.63
C ARG A 28 -6.92 -0.72 4.03
N TYR A 29 -6.07 0.26 3.74
CA TYR A 29 -4.65 0.27 4.05
C TYR A 29 -4.40 1.40 5.04
N PRO A 30 -4.26 1.12 6.34
CA PRO A 30 -3.75 2.07 7.30
C PRO A 30 -2.45 2.70 6.79
N LEU A 31 -2.35 4.03 6.82
CA LEU A 31 -1.26 4.75 6.14
C LEU A 31 0.11 4.40 6.71
N SER A 32 0.20 4.21 8.03
CA SER A 32 1.46 3.95 8.71
C SER A 32 2.00 2.56 8.36
N GLU A 33 1.13 1.56 8.30
CA GLU A 33 1.44 0.20 7.88
C GLU A 33 1.79 0.17 6.39
N LEU A 34 1.05 0.91 5.56
CA LEU A 34 1.36 1.05 4.13
C LEU A 34 2.74 1.69 3.89
N ARG A 35 3.16 2.62 4.75
CA ARG A 35 4.50 3.20 4.72
C ARG A 35 5.58 2.17 5.04
N GLU A 36 5.38 1.36 6.07
CA GLU A 36 6.30 0.26 6.41
C GLU A 36 6.33 -0.81 5.31
N ALA A 37 5.23 -0.98 4.59
CA ALA A 37 5.12 -1.87 3.43
C ALA A 37 5.76 -1.33 2.15
N CYS A 38 6.59 -0.27 2.20
CA CYS A 38 7.14 0.34 0.99
C CYS A 38 7.96 -0.67 0.17
N PRO A 39 7.63 -0.89 -1.12
CA PRO A 39 8.27 -1.91 -1.95
C PRO A 39 9.58 -1.42 -2.60
N CYS A 40 10.09 -0.23 -2.26
CA CYS A 40 11.33 0.29 -2.85
C CYS A 40 12.57 -0.41 -2.27
N VAL A 41 13.65 -0.41 -3.04
CA VAL A 41 14.91 -1.09 -2.68
C VAL A 41 15.51 -0.59 -1.36
N GLU A 42 15.38 0.71 -1.08
CA GLU A 42 15.90 1.32 0.14
C GLU A 42 15.13 0.81 1.37
N CYS A 43 13.80 0.82 1.32
CA CYS A 43 12.96 0.32 2.41
C CYS A 43 13.08 -1.20 2.59
N ARG A 44 13.30 -1.94 1.50
CA ARG A 44 13.55 -3.39 1.52
C ARG A 44 14.95 -3.75 2.01
N GLY A 45 15.89 -2.80 2.10
CA GLY A 45 17.26 -3.05 2.55
C GLY A 45 18.17 -3.68 1.50
N GLY A 46 17.87 -3.53 0.21
CA GLY A 46 18.73 -3.96 -0.91
C GLY A 46 18.04 -4.84 -1.96
N HIS A 47 18.69 -4.98 -3.11
CA HIS A 47 18.16 -5.70 -4.28
C HIS A 47 17.84 -7.17 -4.00
N GLN A 48 18.56 -7.80 -3.08
CA GLN A 48 18.34 -9.20 -2.69
C GLN A 48 17.02 -9.45 -1.96
N TYR A 49 16.36 -8.40 -1.45
CA TYR A 49 15.08 -8.47 -0.74
C TYR A 49 13.92 -7.98 -1.61
N MET A 50 14.12 -7.97 -2.93
CA MET A 50 13.10 -7.61 -3.90
C MET A 50 12.37 -8.86 -4.38
N GLY A 51 11.08 -8.74 -4.63
CA GLY A 51 10.26 -9.84 -5.11
C GLY A 51 9.22 -10.29 -4.11
N ARG A 52 8.31 -11.14 -4.58
CA ARG A 52 7.08 -11.49 -3.84
C ARG A 52 7.34 -12.23 -2.53
N GLU A 53 8.43 -12.98 -2.44
CA GLU A 53 8.80 -13.75 -1.25
C GLU A 53 9.18 -12.89 -0.05
N TYR A 54 9.47 -11.61 -0.28
CA TYR A 54 9.78 -10.63 0.78
C TYR A 54 8.60 -9.72 1.09
N ASP A 55 7.48 -9.85 0.38
CA ASP A 55 6.28 -9.07 0.66
C ASP A 55 5.66 -9.51 1.99
N PRO A 56 5.08 -8.57 2.78
CA PRO A 56 4.33 -8.96 3.96
C PRO A 56 3.09 -9.76 3.57
N ASP A 57 2.74 -10.76 4.39
CA ASP A 57 1.56 -11.61 4.16
C ASP A 57 0.25 -10.81 4.20
N ASN A 58 0.15 -9.83 5.10
CA ASN A 58 -0.94 -8.88 5.14
C ASN A 58 -0.46 -7.55 5.74
N ILE A 59 -1.17 -6.46 5.42
CA ILE A 59 -0.77 -5.12 5.83
C ILE A 59 -0.78 -4.92 7.37
N LEU A 60 -1.69 -5.60 8.08
CA LEU A 60 -1.90 -5.40 9.52
C LEU A 60 -0.87 -6.11 10.40
N SER A 61 0.00 -6.98 9.83
CA SER A 61 1.09 -7.58 10.59
C SER A 61 2.29 -6.64 10.79
N LEU A 62 2.31 -5.51 10.07
CA LEU A 62 3.40 -4.55 10.12
C LEU A 62 3.30 -3.70 11.39
N LYS A 63 4.45 -3.30 11.93
CA LYS A 63 4.54 -2.47 13.13
C LYS A 63 5.12 -1.11 12.75
N PRO A 64 4.28 -0.08 12.59
CA PRO A 64 4.76 1.25 12.24
C PRO A 64 5.68 1.83 13.31
N LYS A 65 6.79 2.44 12.88
CA LYS A 65 7.71 3.16 13.78
C LYS A 65 7.10 4.44 14.35
N ARG A 66 6.19 5.06 13.58
CA ARG A 66 5.39 6.23 13.97
C ARG A 66 4.12 6.28 13.12
N SER A 67 3.25 7.23 13.42
CA SER A 67 2.15 7.58 12.51
C SER A 67 2.71 8.28 11.27
N TYR A 68 2.27 7.89 10.08
CA TYR A 68 2.65 8.53 8.81
C TYR A 68 1.42 9.10 8.10
N GLN A 69 1.67 10.12 7.28
CA GLN A 69 0.68 10.73 6.40
C GLN A 69 1.14 10.72 4.95
N ILE A 70 0.16 10.70 4.04
CA ILE A 70 0.40 10.91 2.62
C ILE A 70 0.12 12.36 2.27
N GLU A 71 1.13 13.05 1.75
CA GLU A 71 1.01 14.40 1.24
C GLU A 71 0.32 14.41 -0.12
N LYS A 72 0.78 13.53 -1.01
CA LYS A 72 0.35 13.40 -2.41
C LYS A 72 0.32 11.94 -2.84
N ILE A 73 -0.59 11.59 -3.75
CA ILE A 73 -0.59 10.29 -4.45
C ILE A 73 -0.59 10.55 -5.94
N ASP A 74 0.39 10.00 -6.64
CA ASP A 74 0.43 9.97 -8.11
C ASP A 74 0.04 8.59 -8.63
N LEU A 75 -0.66 8.56 -9.77
CA LEU A 75 -0.83 7.35 -10.57
C LEU A 75 0.43 7.12 -11.40
N VAL A 76 0.95 5.89 -11.37
CA VAL A 76 2.03 5.47 -12.27
C VAL A 76 1.39 4.67 -13.41
N GLY A 77 1.11 5.38 -14.51
CA GLY A 77 0.35 4.82 -15.62
C GLY A 77 -0.97 4.20 -15.13
N ASN A 78 -1.26 2.99 -15.59
CA ASN A 78 -2.46 2.24 -15.22
C ASN A 78 -2.17 1.04 -14.30
N TYR A 79 -1.04 1.01 -13.59
CA TYR A 79 -0.61 -0.20 -12.87
C TYR A 79 -0.19 -0.02 -11.40
N ALA A 80 -0.02 1.21 -10.92
CA ALA A 80 0.45 1.45 -9.55
C ALA A 80 0.12 2.84 -9.01
N LEU A 81 0.31 3.00 -7.69
CA LEU A 81 0.39 4.28 -6.99
C LEU A 81 1.83 4.60 -6.60
N MET A 82 2.15 5.89 -6.56
CA MET A 82 3.38 6.42 -5.98
C MET A 82 3.02 7.51 -4.97
N PRO A 83 2.94 7.18 -3.67
CA PRO A 83 2.73 8.16 -2.61
C PRO A 83 3.98 9.00 -2.35
N THR A 84 3.79 10.27 -2.06
CA THR A 84 4.74 11.13 -1.34
C THR A 84 4.32 11.18 0.12
N TRP A 85 5.22 10.76 0.99
CA TRP A 85 5.00 10.64 2.44
C TRP A 85 5.50 11.87 3.20
N ASP A 86 4.95 12.09 4.39
CA ASP A 86 5.33 13.18 5.30
C ASP A 86 6.76 13.07 5.89
N ASP A 87 7.47 11.96 5.69
CA ASP A 87 8.92 11.84 5.92
C ASP A 87 9.76 12.25 4.69
N GLY A 88 9.13 12.74 3.63
CA GLY A 88 9.76 13.08 2.36
C GLY A 88 10.02 11.89 1.43
N HIS A 89 9.70 10.66 1.83
CA HIS A 89 9.91 9.47 0.99
C HIS A 89 8.90 9.43 -0.17
N HIS A 90 9.37 9.11 -1.38
CA HIS A 90 8.54 9.21 -2.60
C HIS A 90 8.94 8.27 -3.74
N THR A 91 9.75 7.24 -3.46
CA THR A 91 10.28 6.32 -4.48
C THR A 91 9.54 4.97 -4.51
N GLY A 92 8.59 4.74 -3.60
CA GLY A 92 7.80 3.52 -3.53
C GLY A 92 6.74 3.45 -4.63
N ILE A 93 6.83 2.42 -5.49
CA ILE A 93 5.83 2.12 -6.52
C ILE A 93 4.97 0.94 -6.07
N TYR A 94 3.76 1.24 -5.63
CA TYR A 94 2.79 0.29 -5.08
C TYR A 94 1.90 -0.23 -6.21
N THR A 95 2.28 -1.35 -6.82
CA THR A 95 1.50 -1.96 -7.91
C THR A 95 0.13 -2.46 -7.44
N TRP A 96 -0.85 -2.52 -8.35
CA TRP A 96 -2.18 -3.08 -8.04
C TRP A 96 -2.09 -4.50 -7.50
N ASP A 97 -1.27 -5.34 -8.12
CA ASP A 97 -1.04 -6.73 -7.68
C ASP A 97 -0.40 -6.80 -6.28
N TYR A 98 0.42 -5.81 -5.91
CA TYR A 98 1.00 -5.72 -4.57
C TYR A 98 -0.02 -5.26 -3.53
N LEU A 99 -0.70 -4.14 -3.78
CA LEU A 99 -1.74 -3.60 -2.91
C LEU A 99 -2.86 -4.63 -2.68
N TYR A 100 -3.33 -5.29 -3.73
CA TYR A 100 -4.38 -6.29 -3.62
C TYR A 100 -3.97 -7.49 -2.75
N ARG A 101 -2.71 -7.94 -2.81
CA ARG A 101 -2.19 -9.01 -1.94
C ARG A 101 -1.99 -8.55 -0.50
N LEU A 102 -1.52 -7.33 -0.29
CA LEU A 102 -1.35 -6.75 1.05
C LEU A 102 -2.67 -6.60 1.81
N CYS A 103 -3.78 -6.48 1.08
CA CYS A 103 -5.09 -6.30 1.66
C CYS A 103 -5.36 -7.42 2.67
N ALA A 104 -5.61 -7.02 3.92
CA ALA A 104 -5.92 -7.97 4.97
C ALA A 104 -7.18 -8.78 4.61
N PRO A 105 -7.29 -10.02 5.09
CA PRO A 105 -8.58 -10.68 5.12
C PRO A 105 -9.55 -9.79 5.92
N MET A 106 -10.78 -9.63 5.42
CA MET A 106 -11.84 -8.97 6.20
C MET A 106 -11.91 -9.66 7.57
N PRO A 107 -11.99 -8.91 8.69
CA PRO A 107 -12.35 -9.51 9.96
C PRO A 107 -13.67 -10.26 9.74
N VAL A 108 -13.65 -11.56 10.02
CA VAL A 108 -14.88 -12.30 10.28
C VAL A 108 -15.32 -11.85 11.66
N ASP A 109 -16.41 -11.08 11.71
CA ASP A 109 -17.12 -10.78 12.95
C ASP A 109 -17.54 -12.06 13.67
#